data_AF-A0A162SFS9-F1
#
_entry.id   AF-A0A162SFS9-F1
#
_cell.length_a   1.000
_cell.length_b   1.000
_cell.length_c   1.000
_cell.angle_alpha   90.00
_cell.angle_beta   90.00
_cell.angle_gamma   90.00
#
_symmetry.space_group_name_H-M   'P 1'
#
loop_
_entity.id
_entity.type
_entity.pdbx_description
1 polymer ?
#
loop_
_entity_poly.entity_id
_entity_poly.type
_entity_poly.pdbx_seq_one_letter_code
_entity_poly.pdbx_strand_id
1 'polypeptide(L)'
;MAEAIEPKIFGFYDSGNGDRFLKTPCSRICTAAAGTSLFLWGMKIFLSMRPITFVTGNVKKLEEVTAILGSNTLFKVVRQDLDLPEYQGADPEYIVREKCLSAIRVTKGPTLVEDTCLCFNALKGLPGPYVKWFLAKIGPSGLANLLSSWEDKSAYALCLFAYSEGIDEKIFVFRGETEGIIVNPRGPQDFGWDACFQPNGSTLTYAEMEKDMKNSISHRSKALNAMKNHFSDIQMLRDKTDVSL
;
A
#
# COMPACT_ATOMS: atom_id res chain seq x y z
N MET A 1 10.70 45.10 18.27
CA MET A 1 10.45 45.91 17.06
C MET A 1 9.62 45.06 16.13
N ALA A 2 8.34 45.40 16.02
CA ALA A 2 7.42 44.80 15.07
C ALA A 2 7.38 45.73 13.86
N GLU A 3 7.51 45.18 12.65
CA GLU A 3 7.13 45.88 11.43
C GLU A 3 6.07 45.04 10.73
N ALA A 4 4.92 45.69 10.54
CA ALA A 4 3.74 45.17 9.88
C ALA A 4 3.68 45.75 8.46
N ILE A 5 3.41 44.86 7.50
CA ILE A 5 2.37 44.93 6.45
C ILE A 5 2.31 46.20 5.58
N GLU A 6 2.43 46.01 4.25
CA GLU A 6 1.42 46.50 3.29
C GLU A 6 1.24 45.53 2.10
N PRO A 7 -0.01 45.19 1.70
CA PRO A 7 -0.32 44.38 0.52
C PRO A 7 -0.64 45.26 -0.70
N LYS A 8 -0.13 44.92 -1.89
CA LYS A 8 -0.55 45.55 -3.15
C LYS A 8 -1.72 44.80 -3.77
N ILE A 9 -2.83 45.52 -3.91
CA ILE A 9 -4.10 45.14 -4.56
C ILE A 9 -4.17 45.81 -5.94
N PHE A 10 -4.65 45.01 -6.91
CA PHE A 10 -5.38 45.33 -8.15
C PHE A 10 -4.72 46.07 -9.33
N GLY A 11 -4.98 45.50 -10.51
CA GLY A 11 -4.89 46.14 -11.81
C GLY A 11 -5.56 45.28 -12.88
N PHE A 12 -6.90 45.27 -12.92
CA PHE A 12 -7.65 44.95 -14.13
C PHE A 12 -7.60 46.18 -15.04
N TYR A 13 -7.26 46.00 -16.32
CA TYR A 13 -7.63 46.93 -17.39
C TYR A 13 -7.98 46.17 -18.66
N ASP A 14 -9.10 46.61 -19.22
CA ASP A 14 -9.84 46.13 -20.39
C ASP A 14 -9.41 46.91 -21.65
N SER A 15 -9.51 46.29 -22.82
CA SER A 15 -9.77 46.99 -24.09
C SER A 15 -10.05 45.97 -25.20
N GLY A 16 -11.31 45.91 -25.64
CA GLY A 16 -11.79 44.99 -26.66
C GLY A 16 -11.70 45.45 -28.11
N ASN A 17 -12.18 44.57 -28.99
CA ASN A 17 -12.75 44.79 -30.33
C ASN A 17 -13.32 43.40 -30.73
N GLY A 18 -14.56 43.16 -31.12
CA GLY A 18 -15.53 43.98 -31.82
C GLY A 18 -15.82 43.34 -33.18
N ASP A 19 -16.99 42.68 -33.29
CA ASP A 19 -17.83 42.55 -34.50
C ASP A 19 -17.44 41.61 -35.68
N ARG A 20 -18.22 40.53 -35.94
CA ARG A 20 -19.43 40.55 -36.82
C ARG A 20 -19.94 39.17 -37.27
N PHE A 21 -21.25 39.02 -37.10
CA PHE A 21 -22.25 38.17 -37.76
C PHE A 21 -21.97 37.66 -39.20
N LEU A 22 -22.32 36.40 -39.44
CA LEU A 22 -23.09 35.96 -40.61
C LEU A 22 -24.06 34.82 -40.22
N LYS A 23 -25.37 35.09 -40.36
CA LYS A 23 -26.46 34.11 -40.35
C LYS A 23 -26.87 33.86 -41.81
N THR A 24 -27.08 32.61 -42.20
CA THR A 24 -28.18 32.21 -43.10
C THR A 24 -28.49 30.71 -42.93
N PRO A 25 -29.76 30.30 -43.12
CA PRO A 25 -30.26 28.98 -42.75
C PRO A 25 -30.25 28.01 -43.94
N CYS A 26 -30.05 26.72 -43.70
CA CYS A 26 -30.46 25.68 -44.64
C CYS A 26 -31.11 24.52 -43.89
N SER A 27 -32.43 24.49 -44.00
CA SER A 27 -33.28 23.37 -43.63
C SER A 27 -33.02 22.19 -44.56
N ARG A 28 -32.66 21.03 -44.00
CA ARG A 28 -33.12 19.73 -44.52
C ARG A 28 -33.09 18.70 -43.40
N ILE A 29 -34.30 18.27 -43.06
CA ILE A 29 -34.65 17.10 -42.29
C ILE A 29 -34.06 15.87 -43.00
N CYS A 30 -33.30 15.04 -42.29
CA CYS A 30 -33.16 13.62 -42.58
C CYS A 30 -32.71 12.87 -41.31
N THR A 31 -33.66 12.12 -40.76
CA THR A 31 -33.49 10.82 -40.05
C THR A 31 -32.53 10.75 -38.85
N ALA A 32 -33.14 10.57 -37.67
CA ALA A 32 -32.51 10.08 -36.47
C ALA A 32 -31.74 8.79 -36.75
N ALA A 33 -30.41 8.84 -36.65
CA ALA A 33 -29.59 7.69 -36.33
C ALA A 33 -29.25 7.80 -34.84
N ALA A 34 -29.85 6.92 -34.04
CA ALA A 34 -29.41 6.66 -32.68
C ALA A 34 -28.01 6.05 -32.76
N GLY A 35 -27.00 6.92 -32.86
CA GLY A 35 -25.61 6.55 -32.63
C GLY A 35 -25.46 6.30 -31.14
N THR A 36 -25.70 5.06 -30.73
CA THR A 36 -25.18 4.55 -29.46
C THR A 36 -23.67 4.75 -29.52
N SER A 37 -23.22 5.75 -28.76
CA SER A 37 -21.85 5.82 -28.30
C SER A 37 -21.59 4.52 -27.56
N LEU A 38 -21.10 3.49 -28.26
CA LEU A 38 -20.38 2.39 -27.67
C LEU A 38 -19.10 2.99 -27.09
N PHE A 39 -19.26 3.58 -25.91
CA PHE A 39 -18.17 3.87 -25.01
C PHE A 39 -17.43 2.55 -24.83
N LEU A 40 -16.13 2.60 -25.12
CA LEU A 40 -15.11 1.58 -24.90
C LEU A 40 -15.03 1.20 -23.41
N TRP A 41 -16.09 0.61 -22.87
CA TRP A 41 -16.14 0.03 -21.53
C TRP A 41 -16.00 -1.50 -21.63
N GLY A 42 -15.06 -1.91 -22.49
CA GLY A 42 -14.65 -3.30 -22.71
C GLY A 42 -13.13 -3.43 -22.68
N MET A 43 -12.42 -2.52 -22.00
CA MET A 43 -10.99 -2.67 -21.74
C MET A 43 -10.81 -3.75 -20.68
N LYS A 44 -10.68 -4.98 -21.20
CA LYS A 44 -10.15 -6.18 -20.54
C LYS A 44 -9.15 -5.83 -19.44
N ILE A 45 -9.60 -5.94 -18.19
CA ILE A 45 -8.71 -6.18 -17.05
C ILE A 45 -8.15 -7.59 -17.28
N PHE A 46 -7.07 -7.67 -18.05
CA PHE A 46 -6.24 -8.86 -18.06
C PHE A 46 -5.61 -8.94 -16.68
N LEU A 47 -6.23 -9.69 -15.78
CA LEU A 47 -5.52 -10.39 -14.72
C LEU A 47 -4.59 -11.35 -15.45
N SER A 48 -3.47 -10.79 -15.87
CA SER A 48 -2.51 -11.45 -16.71
C SER A 48 -1.83 -12.49 -15.84
N MET A 49 -1.59 -13.68 -16.37
CA MET A 49 -0.58 -14.60 -15.80
C MET A 49 0.85 -14.01 -15.86
N ARG A 50 0.98 -12.68 -15.96
CA ARG A 50 2.24 -11.96 -15.88
C ARG A 50 2.67 -12.00 -14.41
N PRO A 51 3.94 -12.33 -14.15
CA PRO A 51 4.44 -12.26 -12.78
C PRO A 51 4.30 -10.85 -12.23
N ILE A 52 3.90 -10.74 -10.96
CA ILE A 52 3.91 -9.51 -10.19
C ILE A 52 5.32 -9.28 -9.67
N THR A 53 5.90 -8.14 -10.00
CA THR A 53 7.19 -7.74 -9.46
C THR A 53 7.04 -7.28 -8.02
N PHE A 54 7.54 -8.06 -7.07
CA PHE A 54 7.63 -7.65 -5.67
C PHE A 54 8.94 -6.93 -5.42
N VAL A 55 8.84 -5.62 -5.18
CA VAL A 55 9.98 -4.76 -4.97
C VAL A 55 10.35 -4.76 -3.48
N THR A 56 11.46 -5.43 -3.16
CA THR A 56 11.99 -5.53 -1.81
C THR A 56 13.48 -5.88 -1.81
N GLY A 57 14.25 -5.21 -0.95
CA GLY A 57 15.62 -5.60 -0.62
C GLY A 57 15.72 -6.64 0.51
N ASN A 58 14.61 -6.93 1.20
CA ASN A 58 14.60 -7.84 2.34
C ASN A 58 14.26 -9.28 1.87
N VAL A 59 15.28 -10.15 1.84
CA VAL A 59 15.16 -11.56 1.45
C VAL A 59 14.16 -12.30 2.34
N LYS A 60 14.18 -12.06 3.66
CA LYS A 60 13.30 -12.73 4.62
C LYS A 60 11.83 -12.36 4.42
N LYS A 61 11.54 -11.12 4.01
CA LYS A 61 10.17 -10.73 3.60
C LYS A 61 9.70 -11.55 2.40
N LEU A 62 10.56 -11.74 1.41
CA LEU A 62 10.23 -12.60 0.26
C LEU A 62 9.95 -14.04 0.73
N GLU A 63 10.78 -14.61 1.59
CA GLU A 63 10.58 -15.96 2.13
C GLU A 63 9.21 -16.10 2.82
N GLU A 64 8.84 -15.14 3.67
CA GLU A 64 7.54 -15.13 4.34
C GLU A 64 6.39 -14.98 3.33
N VAL A 65 6.50 -14.04 2.37
CA VAL A 65 5.49 -13.87 1.31
C VAL A 65 5.32 -15.16 0.51
N THR A 66 6.42 -15.78 0.07
CA THR A 66 6.38 -17.04 -0.68
C THR A 66 5.78 -18.18 0.14
N ALA A 67 6.13 -18.29 1.42
CA ALA A 67 5.56 -19.31 2.31
C ALA A 67 4.04 -19.11 2.51
N ILE A 68 3.60 -17.88 2.74
CA ILE A 68 2.18 -17.55 2.93
C ILE A 68 1.37 -17.72 1.64
N LEU A 69 1.95 -17.37 0.49
CA LEU A 69 1.32 -17.62 -0.81
C LEU A 69 1.25 -19.12 -1.11
N GLY A 70 2.23 -19.91 -0.69
CA GLY A 70 2.24 -21.36 -0.88
C GLY A 70 2.10 -21.74 -2.35
N SER A 71 1.27 -22.74 -2.65
CA SER A 71 0.95 -23.19 -4.01
C SER A 71 -0.10 -22.33 -4.73
N ASN A 72 -0.37 -21.11 -4.26
CA ASN A 72 -1.37 -20.23 -4.88
C ASN A 72 -1.06 -20.01 -6.38
N THR A 73 -2.04 -20.33 -7.23
CA THR A 73 -1.97 -20.21 -8.69
C THR A 73 -2.50 -18.89 -9.22
N LEU A 74 -3.14 -18.06 -8.36
CA LEU A 74 -3.78 -16.81 -8.77
C LEU A 74 -2.79 -15.79 -9.34
N PHE A 75 -1.58 -15.73 -8.76
CA PHE A 75 -0.51 -14.87 -9.25
C PHE A 75 0.85 -15.39 -8.82
N LYS A 76 1.86 -15.17 -9.68
CA LYS A 76 3.26 -15.48 -9.40
C LYS A 76 3.98 -14.20 -8.98
N VAL A 77 4.79 -14.27 -7.93
CA VAL A 77 5.63 -13.15 -7.50
C VAL A 77 7.07 -13.36 -7.96
N VAL A 78 7.70 -12.32 -8.51
CA VAL A 78 9.13 -12.27 -8.83
C VAL A 78 9.76 -11.12 -8.06
N ARG A 79 10.85 -11.37 -7.34
CA ARG A 79 11.55 -10.31 -6.60
C ARG A 79 12.35 -9.43 -7.55
N GLN A 80 12.29 -8.13 -7.31
CA GLN A 80 13.27 -7.17 -7.81
C GLN A 80 13.79 -6.33 -6.64
N ASP A 81 15.11 -6.21 -6.53
CA ASP A 81 15.73 -5.36 -5.53
C ASP A 81 15.93 -3.97 -6.14
N LEU A 82 15.18 -2.98 -5.64
CA LEU A 82 15.28 -1.59 -6.06
C LEU A 82 15.47 -0.72 -4.83
N ASP A 83 16.40 0.22 -4.93
CA ASP A 83 16.52 1.30 -3.97
C ASP A 83 15.42 2.33 -4.26
N LEU A 84 14.40 2.34 -3.42
CA LEU A 84 13.27 3.26 -3.51
C LEU A 84 13.32 4.27 -2.37
N PRO A 85 12.85 5.51 -2.59
CA PRO A 85 12.72 6.48 -1.51
C PRO A 85 11.80 5.94 -0.41
N GLU A 86 12.25 6.04 0.84
CA GLU A 86 11.46 5.76 2.03
C GLU A 86 10.77 7.07 2.46
N TYR A 87 9.51 7.22 2.09
CA TYR A 87 8.74 8.44 2.35
C TYR A 87 8.42 8.62 3.84
N GLN A 88 8.34 9.87 4.27
CA GLN A 88 7.87 10.23 5.62
C GLN A 88 6.41 10.65 5.57
N GLY A 89 5.66 10.35 6.63
CA GLY A 89 4.25 10.69 6.73
C GLY A 89 3.64 10.19 8.04
N ALA A 90 2.51 10.79 8.43
CA ALA A 90 1.71 10.29 9.54
C ALA A 90 0.81 9.11 9.12
N ASP A 91 0.49 9.02 7.82
CA ASP A 91 -0.38 7.99 7.26
C ASP A 91 0.44 6.90 6.55
N PRO A 92 0.51 5.66 7.10
CA PRO A 92 1.18 4.53 6.44
C PRO A 92 0.59 4.19 5.07
N GLU A 93 -0.69 4.46 4.85
CA GLU A 93 -1.37 4.20 3.58
C GLU A 93 -0.93 5.16 2.47
N TYR A 94 -0.64 6.41 2.81
CA TYR A 94 0.00 7.35 1.90
C TYR A 94 1.44 6.91 1.55
N ILE A 95 2.24 6.57 2.56
CA ILE A 95 3.65 6.19 2.39
C ILE A 95 3.81 5.01 1.42
N VAL A 96 3.03 3.94 1.62
CA VAL A 96 3.12 2.74 0.78
C VAL A 96 2.62 3.00 -0.65
N ARG A 97 1.67 3.93 -0.85
CA ARG A 97 1.21 4.34 -2.19
C ARG A 97 2.29 5.11 -2.94
N GLU A 98 2.95 6.07 -2.30
CA GLU A 98 4.06 6.81 -2.91
C GLU A 98 5.23 5.87 -3.25
N LYS A 99 5.53 4.91 -2.38
CA LYS A 99 6.50 3.84 -2.64
C LYS A 99 6.11 3.02 -3.88
N CYS A 100 4.83 2.66 -4.00
CA CYS A 100 4.31 1.93 -5.15
C CYS A 100 4.42 2.75 -6.45
N LEU A 101 4.06 4.04 -6.42
CA LEU A 101 4.20 4.96 -7.54
C LEU A 101 5.65 5.05 -8.03
N SER A 102 6.60 5.16 -7.10
CA SER A 102 8.03 5.16 -7.43
C SER A 102 8.49 3.84 -8.03
N ALA A 103 8.02 2.71 -7.49
CA ALA A 103 8.33 1.38 -8.01
C ALA A 103 7.85 1.20 -9.46
N ILE A 104 6.59 1.58 -9.74
CA ILE A 104 5.93 1.44 -11.05
C ILE A 104 6.71 2.16 -12.16
N ARG A 105 7.32 3.31 -11.87
CA ARG A 105 8.13 4.07 -12.85
C ARG A 105 9.33 3.28 -13.36
N VAL A 106 9.85 2.38 -12.53
CA VAL A 106 11.00 1.52 -12.84
C VAL A 106 10.57 0.18 -13.44
N THR A 107 9.59 -0.47 -12.81
CA THR A 107 9.14 -1.82 -13.19
C THR A 107 8.28 -1.84 -14.46
N LYS A 108 7.53 -0.75 -14.73
CA LYS A 108 6.65 -0.57 -15.91
C LYS A 108 5.65 -1.71 -16.14
N GLY A 109 5.15 -2.32 -15.06
CA GLY A 109 4.19 -3.43 -15.12
C GLY A 109 3.62 -3.77 -13.74
N PRO A 110 2.99 -4.96 -13.58
CA PRO A 110 2.40 -5.39 -12.32
C PRO A 110 3.41 -5.33 -11.18
N THR A 111 3.12 -4.50 -10.20
CA THR A 111 4.07 -4.12 -9.14
C THR A 111 3.42 -4.26 -7.78
N LEU A 112 4.16 -4.88 -6.86
CA LEU A 112 3.82 -5.04 -5.47
C LEU A 112 4.95 -4.43 -4.62
N VAL A 113 4.57 -3.60 -3.65
CA VAL A 113 5.48 -3.12 -2.60
C VAL A 113 4.88 -3.45 -1.24
N GLU A 114 5.74 -3.51 -0.21
CA GLU A 114 5.33 -3.73 1.18
C GLU A 114 5.95 -2.66 2.08
N ASP A 115 5.15 -2.16 3.03
CA ASP A 115 5.64 -1.46 4.22
C ASP A 115 5.11 -2.12 5.50
N THR A 116 5.99 -2.19 6.49
CA THR A 116 5.70 -2.79 7.80
C THR A 116 5.93 -1.75 8.88
N CYS A 117 4.92 -1.54 9.71
CA CYS A 117 4.96 -0.64 10.84
C CYS A 117 4.90 -1.43 12.15
N LEU A 118 5.56 -0.92 13.19
CA LEU A 118 5.36 -1.34 14.56
C LEU A 118 4.92 -0.12 15.38
N CYS A 119 3.68 -0.14 15.84
CA CYS A 119 3.01 1.04 16.37
C CYS A 119 2.77 0.88 17.86
N PHE A 120 3.34 1.76 18.69
CA PHE A 120 3.11 1.72 20.14
C PHE A 120 1.97 2.67 20.52
N ASN A 121 0.96 2.17 21.23
CA ASN A 121 -0.22 2.98 21.56
C ASN A 121 0.12 4.15 22.49
N ALA A 122 1.00 3.92 23.47
CA ALA A 122 1.55 4.93 24.35
C ALA A 122 2.24 6.09 23.59
N LEU A 123 2.90 5.79 22.47
CA LEU A 123 3.57 6.79 21.62
C LEU A 123 2.72 7.22 20.42
N LYS A 124 1.39 7.06 20.52
CA LYS A 124 0.43 7.45 19.46
C LYS A 124 0.78 6.88 18.08
N GLY A 125 1.24 5.63 18.06
CA GLY A 125 1.57 4.90 16.84
C GLY A 125 3.04 4.96 16.41
N LEU A 126 3.89 5.76 17.08
CA LEU A 126 5.34 5.69 16.84
C LEU A 126 5.95 4.42 17.44
N PRO A 127 7.08 3.90 16.90
CA PRO A 127 7.83 4.42 15.74
C PRO A 127 7.13 4.22 14.40
N GLY A 128 6.12 3.34 14.32
CA GLY A 128 5.27 3.16 13.15
C GLY A 128 6.09 2.84 11.89
N PRO A 129 5.94 3.60 10.79
CA PRO A 129 6.69 3.36 9.54
C PRO A 129 8.20 3.56 9.72
N TYR A 130 8.64 4.24 10.78
CA TYR A 130 10.06 4.53 11.04
C TYR A 130 10.78 3.41 11.78
N VAL A 131 10.10 2.29 12.10
CA VAL A 131 10.65 1.21 12.94
C VAL A 131 12.00 0.66 12.44
N LYS A 132 12.24 0.62 11.12
CA LYS A 132 13.53 0.20 10.54
C LYS A 132 14.70 1.00 11.12
N TRP A 133 14.55 2.32 11.23
CA TRP A 133 15.61 3.22 11.70
C TRP A 133 15.79 3.15 13.20
N PHE A 134 14.69 3.04 13.96
CA PHE A 134 14.75 2.82 15.39
C PHE A 134 15.45 1.50 15.69
N LEU A 135 14.99 0.40 15.11
CA LEU A 135 15.59 -0.92 15.27
C LEU A 135 17.09 -0.91 14.94
N ALA A 136 17.50 -0.26 13.85
CA ALA A 136 18.92 -0.18 13.46
C ALA A 136 19.80 0.58 14.47
N LYS A 137 19.22 1.50 15.26
CA LYS A 137 19.98 2.33 16.21
C LYS A 137 19.93 1.82 17.65
N ILE A 138 18.78 1.32 18.08
CA ILE A 138 18.55 0.97 19.49
C ILE A 138 18.26 -0.54 19.68
N GLY A 139 18.09 -1.29 18.60
CA GLY A 139 17.80 -2.72 18.64
C GLY A 139 16.45 -3.06 19.29
N PRO A 140 16.09 -4.36 19.36
CA PRO A 140 14.86 -4.80 20.03
C PRO A 140 14.79 -4.37 21.50
N SER A 141 15.91 -4.41 22.23
CA SER A 141 15.96 -3.97 23.63
C SER A 141 15.68 -2.48 23.76
N GLY A 142 16.22 -1.66 22.87
CA GLY A 142 15.95 -0.23 22.88
C GLY A 142 14.50 0.09 22.55
N LEU A 143 13.87 -0.65 21.62
CA LEU A 143 12.44 -0.52 21.33
C LEU A 143 11.59 -0.79 22.58
N ALA A 144 11.91 -1.84 23.34
CA ALA A 144 11.25 -2.10 24.63
C ALA A 144 11.51 -0.98 25.65
N ASN A 145 12.74 -0.48 25.71
CA ASN A 145 13.14 0.59 26.64
C ASN A 145 12.45 1.94 26.34
N LEU A 146 12.07 2.23 25.09
CA LEU A 146 11.27 3.42 24.76
C LEU A 146 9.96 3.50 25.53
N LEU A 147 9.41 2.34 25.90
CA LEU A 147 8.18 2.26 26.65
C LEU A 147 8.41 2.14 28.16
N SER A 148 9.64 2.10 28.66
CA SER A 148 9.95 1.81 30.08
C SER A 148 9.13 2.65 31.09
N SER A 149 9.00 3.95 30.85
CA SER A 149 8.25 4.89 31.70
C SER A 149 6.73 4.92 31.48
N TRP A 150 6.21 4.16 30.51
CA TRP A 150 4.78 4.11 30.21
C TRP A 150 4.14 2.88 30.84
N GLU A 151 2.99 3.01 31.48
CA GLU A 151 2.25 1.82 31.96
C GLU A 151 1.72 0.99 30.78
N ASP A 152 1.20 1.68 29.75
CA ASP A 152 0.71 1.07 28.53
C ASP A 152 1.86 0.53 27.67
N LYS A 153 1.91 -0.79 27.53
CA LYS A 153 2.85 -1.51 26.64
C LYS A 153 2.18 -2.02 25.38
N SER A 154 0.90 -1.71 25.17
CA SER A 154 0.14 -2.20 24.02
C SER A 154 0.67 -1.61 22.72
N ALA A 155 0.67 -2.44 21.69
CA ALA A 155 1.17 -2.13 20.38
C ALA A 155 0.44 -2.94 19.33
N TYR A 156 0.59 -2.56 18.07
CA TYR A 156 0.16 -3.38 16.95
C TYR A 156 1.22 -3.39 15.86
N ALA A 157 1.35 -4.55 15.23
CA ALA A 157 2.10 -4.74 14.01
C ALA A 157 1.17 -4.53 12.82
N LEU A 158 1.58 -3.69 11.87
CA LEU A 158 0.79 -3.34 10.68
C LEU A 158 1.58 -3.66 9.42
N CYS A 159 0.99 -4.43 8.51
CA CYS A 159 1.50 -4.67 7.17
C CYS A 159 0.58 -3.98 6.16
N LEU A 160 1.18 -3.27 5.20
CA LEU A 160 0.49 -2.78 4.02
C LEU A 160 1.18 -3.33 2.77
N PHE A 161 0.40 -3.94 1.89
CA PHE A 161 0.80 -4.21 0.53
C PHE A 161 0.13 -3.19 -0.40
N ALA A 162 0.90 -2.56 -1.28
CA ALA A 162 0.34 -1.76 -2.37
C ALA A 162 0.63 -2.43 -3.72
N TYR A 163 -0.43 -2.61 -4.51
CA TYR A 163 -0.42 -3.28 -5.80
C TYR A 163 -0.95 -2.37 -6.90
N SER A 164 -0.34 -2.42 -8.08
CA SER A 164 -0.88 -1.84 -9.32
C SER A 164 -0.52 -2.70 -10.53
N GLU A 165 -1.36 -2.69 -11.55
CA GLU A 165 -1.10 -3.32 -12.86
C GLU A 165 -0.04 -2.56 -13.69
N GLY A 166 0.25 -1.30 -13.36
CA GLY A 166 1.27 -0.52 -14.07
C GLY A 166 1.08 0.99 -13.99
N ILE A 167 1.65 1.67 -14.97
CA ILE A 167 1.59 3.14 -15.12
C ILE A 167 0.13 3.55 -15.39
N ASP A 168 -0.32 4.62 -14.73
CA ASP A 168 -1.67 5.19 -14.81
C ASP A 168 -2.82 4.26 -14.34
N GLU A 169 -2.48 3.07 -13.83
CA GLU A 169 -3.43 2.12 -13.24
C GLU A 169 -3.69 2.41 -11.76
N LYS A 170 -4.87 1.98 -11.29
CA LYS A 170 -5.27 2.16 -9.89
C LYS A 170 -4.35 1.39 -8.95
N ILE A 171 -3.94 2.06 -7.86
CA ILE A 171 -3.25 1.40 -6.74
C ILE A 171 -4.26 0.86 -5.74
N PHE A 172 -4.16 -0.43 -5.46
CA PHE A 172 -4.89 -1.13 -4.40
C PHE A 172 -3.99 -1.27 -3.19
N VAL A 173 -4.52 -1.02 -1.99
CA VAL A 173 -3.80 -1.21 -0.73
C VAL A 173 -4.50 -2.27 0.10
N PHE A 174 -3.74 -3.25 0.56
CA PHE A 174 -4.20 -4.35 1.39
C PHE A 174 -3.55 -4.27 2.76
N ARG A 175 -4.38 -4.28 3.79
CA ARG A 175 -3.99 -4.03 5.17
C ARG A 175 -4.12 -5.30 6.00
N GLY A 176 -3.16 -5.53 6.88
CA GLY A 176 -3.25 -6.57 7.89
C GLY A 176 -2.62 -6.11 9.19
N GLU A 177 -3.28 -6.38 10.30
CA GLU A 177 -2.87 -5.91 11.62
C GLU A 177 -2.93 -7.03 12.64
N THR A 178 -1.96 -7.05 13.54
CA THR A 178 -1.97 -7.91 14.72
C THR A 178 -1.65 -7.09 15.95
N GLU A 179 -2.59 -7.06 16.88
CA GLU A 179 -2.42 -6.44 18.19
C GLU A 179 -1.55 -7.30 19.10
N GLY A 180 -0.88 -6.65 20.05
CA GLY A 180 0.00 -7.29 21.00
C GLY A 180 0.52 -6.30 22.05
N ILE A 181 1.63 -6.70 22.66
CA ILE A 181 2.37 -5.89 23.62
C ILE A 181 3.86 -5.91 23.29
N ILE A 182 4.54 -4.84 23.69
CA ILE A 182 6.00 -4.78 23.65
C ILE A 182 6.57 -5.34 24.94
N VAL A 183 7.55 -6.22 24.79
CA VAL A 183 8.20 -6.94 25.88
C VAL A 183 9.71 -6.87 25.75
N ASN A 184 10.42 -7.15 26.84
CA ASN A 184 11.86 -7.36 26.77
C ASN A 184 12.16 -8.48 25.75
N PRO A 185 13.19 -8.33 24.90
CA PRO A 185 13.42 -9.25 23.81
C PRO A 185 13.62 -10.69 24.25
N ARG A 186 12.97 -11.63 23.57
CA ARG A 186 13.15 -13.07 23.74
C ARG A 186 13.24 -13.76 22.37
N GLY A 187 13.87 -14.93 22.32
CA GLY A 187 14.12 -15.66 21.07
C GLY A 187 15.24 -15.06 20.19
N PRO A 188 15.42 -15.60 18.97
CA PRO A 188 16.39 -15.11 17.99
C PRO A 188 16.15 -13.65 17.58
N GLN A 189 17.22 -12.87 17.43
CA GLN A 189 17.15 -11.45 17.04
C GLN A 189 17.60 -11.19 15.60
N ASP A 190 17.59 -12.23 14.77
CA ASP A 190 18.05 -12.17 13.39
C ASP A 190 17.00 -11.59 12.43
N PHE A 191 15.75 -11.40 12.88
CA PHE A 191 14.68 -10.84 12.07
C PHE A 191 13.90 -9.71 12.75
N GLY A 192 14.23 -8.49 12.34
CA GLY A 192 13.42 -7.32 12.66
C GLY A 192 13.27 -7.08 14.16
N TRP A 193 12.05 -6.71 14.55
CA TRP A 193 11.64 -6.41 15.93
C TRP A 193 10.85 -7.57 16.56
N ASP A 194 10.80 -8.73 15.91
CA ASP A 194 10.00 -9.89 16.33
C ASP A 194 10.26 -10.30 17.78
N ALA A 195 11.52 -10.19 18.22
CA ALA A 195 11.93 -10.56 19.57
C ALA A 195 11.28 -9.70 20.66
N CYS A 196 10.85 -8.46 20.37
CA CYS A 196 10.23 -7.58 21.35
C CYS A 196 8.71 -7.42 21.18
N PHE A 197 8.08 -8.18 20.29
CA PHE A 197 6.63 -8.13 20.07
C PHE A 197 5.97 -9.46 20.42
N GLN A 198 5.04 -9.42 21.37
CA GLN A 198 4.22 -10.55 21.77
C GLN A 198 2.77 -10.30 21.33
N PRO A 199 2.24 -11.08 20.37
CA PRO A 199 0.86 -10.89 19.90
C PRO A 199 -0.14 -11.30 20.98
N ASN A 200 -1.32 -10.66 20.95
CA ASN A 200 -2.43 -11.00 21.85
C ASN A 200 -2.81 -12.48 21.69
N GLY A 201 -3.11 -13.14 22.82
CA GLY A 201 -3.46 -14.56 22.86
C GLY A 201 -2.26 -15.53 22.85
N SER A 202 -1.03 -15.02 22.87
CA SER A 202 0.18 -15.84 23.01
C SER A 202 1.04 -15.41 24.20
N THR A 203 1.83 -16.35 24.71
CA THR A 203 2.92 -16.10 25.67
C THR A 203 4.28 -15.94 24.98
N LEU A 204 4.36 -16.28 23.70
CA LEU A 204 5.58 -16.23 22.90
C LEU A 204 5.69 -14.91 22.15
N THR A 205 6.91 -14.40 22.03
CA THR A 205 7.22 -13.36 21.04
C THR A 205 7.18 -13.93 19.62
N TYR A 206 7.06 -13.09 18.60
CA TYR A 206 7.16 -13.56 17.21
C TYR A 206 8.46 -14.31 16.91
N ALA A 207 9.56 -13.94 17.57
CA ALA A 207 10.84 -14.62 17.38
C ALA A 207 10.86 -16.03 18.00
N GLU A 208 10.09 -16.26 19.08
CA GLU A 208 9.97 -17.57 19.73
C GLU A 208 8.97 -18.49 19.02
N MET A 209 8.18 -17.98 18.07
CA MET A 209 7.20 -18.76 17.34
C MET A 209 7.83 -19.52 16.18
N GLU A 210 7.39 -20.77 16.00
CA GLU A 210 7.60 -21.49 14.74
C GLU A 210 7.00 -20.72 13.56
N LYS A 211 7.68 -20.76 12.41
CA LYS A 211 7.32 -19.95 11.23
C LYS A 211 5.85 -20.12 10.81
N ASP A 212 5.34 -21.35 10.79
CA ASP A 212 3.96 -21.62 10.38
C ASP A 212 2.94 -21.08 11.40
N MET A 213 3.25 -21.17 12.69
CA MET A 213 2.42 -20.60 13.75
C MET A 213 2.37 -19.08 13.63
N LYS A 214 3.53 -18.42 13.47
CA LYS A 214 3.60 -16.98 13.22
C LYS A 214 2.80 -16.60 11.98
N ASN A 215 3.00 -17.31 10.87
CA ASN A 215 2.30 -17.07 9.61
C ASN A 215 0.78 -17.27 9.73
N SER A 216 0.27 -18.07 10.65
CA SER A 216 -1.17 -18.21 10.84
C SER A 216 -1.84 -16.95 11.43
N ILE A 217 -1.09 -16.14 12.19
CA ILE A 217 -1.63 -14.96 12.90
C ILE A 217 -1.01 -13.63 12.47
N SER A 218 0.01 -13.64 11.61
CA SER A 218 0.80 -12.44 11.34
C SER A 218 0.01 -11.36 10.60
N HIS A 219 0.35 -10.11 10.91
CA HIS A 219 -0.10 -8.92 10.20
C HIS A 219 0.16 -9.02 8.68
N ARG A 220 1.29 -9.61 8.27
CA ARG A 220 1.59 -9.85 6.85
C ARG A 220 0.66 -10.87 6.21
N SER A 221 0.37 -11.98 6.89
CA SER A 221 -0.54 -12.99 6.39
C SER A 221 -1.96 -12.47 6.23
N LYS A 222 -2.42 -11.64 7.18
CA LYS A 222 -3.71 -10.96 7.09
C LYS A 222 -3.78 -10.04 5.86
N ALA A 223 -2.72 -9.26 5.61
CA ALA A 223 -2.65 -8.38 4.44
C ALA A 223 -2.62 -9.18 3.12
N LEU A 224 -1.84 -10.27 3.05
CA LEU A 224 -1.80 -11.15 1.88
C LEU A 224 -3.14 -11.87 1.66
N ASN A 225 -3.84 -12.28 2.71
CA ASN A 225 -5.15 -12.89 2.57
C ASN A 225 -6.19 -11.88 2.05
N ALA A 226 -6.14 -10.63 2.50
CA ALA A 226 -6.96 -9.56 1.92
C ALA A 226 -6.68 -9.36 0.42
N MET A 227 -5.40 -9.40 0.02
CA MET A 227 -4.99 -9.39 -1.39
C MET A 227 -5.53 -10.60 -2.15
N LYS A 228 -5.37 -11.83 -1.62
CA LYS A 228 -5.88 -13.06 -2.25
C LYS A 228 -7.39 -12.99 -2.49
N ASN A 229 -8.16 -12.54 -1.50
CA ASN A 229 -9.61 -12.39 -1.63
C ASN A 229 -9.98 -11.43 -2.76
N HIS A 230 -9.29 -10.29 -2.84
CA HIS A 230 -9.50 -9.33 -3.93
C HIS A 230 -9.29 -9.94 -5.32
N PHE A 231 -8.23 -10.73 -5.51
CA PHE A 231 -7.98 -11.41 -6.79
C PHE A 231 -9.01 -12.52 -7.10
N SER A 232 -9.41 -13.30 -6.08
CA SER A 232 -10.46 -14.32 -6.22
C SER A 232 -11.80 -13.71 -6.63
N ASP A 233 -12.19 -12.59 -6.01
CA ASP A 233 -13.44 -11.89 -6.32
C ASP A 233 -13.45 -11.39 -7.77
N ILE A 234 -12.33 -10.84 -8.25
CA ILE A 234 -12.21 -10.42 -9.65
C ILE A 234 -12.30 -11.61 -10.60
N GLN A 235 -11.68 -12.74 -10.27
CA GLN A 235 -11.77 -13.95 -11.09
C GLN A 235 -13.21 -14.48 -11.16
N MET A 236 -13.91 -14.56 -10.02
CA MET A 236 -15.31 -15.00 -9.99
C MET A 236 -16.24 -14.08 -10.79
N LEU A 237 -16.01 -12.76 -10.77
CA LEU A 237 -16.78 -11.82 -11.58
C LEU A 237 -16.58 -12.04 -13.07
N ARG A 238 -15.33 -12.35 -13.50
CA ARG A 238 -15.01 -12.70 -14.89
C ARG A 238 -15.70 -13.99 -15.33
N ASP A 239 -15.59 -15.04 -14.55
CA ASP A 239 -16.19 -16.34 -14.89
C ASP A 239 -17.72 -16.24 -15.05
N LYS A 240 -18.39 -15.38 -14.26
CA LYS A 240 -19.83 -15.11 -14.42
C LYS A 240 -20.17 -14.30 -15.68
N THR A 241 -19.30 -13.38 -16.10
CA THR A 241 -19.52 -12.57 -17.31
C THR A 241 -19.23 -13.36 -18.60
N ASP A 242 -18.27 -14.28 -18.57
CA ASP A 242 -17.96 -15.16 -19.70
C ASP A 242 -19.03 -16.26 -19.93
N VAL A 243 -19.81 -16.63 -18.90
CA VAL A 243 -20.92 -17.59 -19.01
C VAL A 243 -22.23 -16.96 -19.50
N SER A 244 -22.30 -15.63 -19.57
CA SER A 244 -23.52 -14.87 -19.96
C SER A 244 -23.46 -14.26 -21.37
N LEU A 245 -22.47 -14.66 -22.18
CA LEU A 245 -22.35 -14.39 -23.62
C LEU A 245 -22.49 -15.69 -24.42
#